data_AF-A0AAE0F163-F1
#
_entry.id   AF-A0AAE0F163-F1
#
_cell.length_a   1.000
_cell.length_b   1.000
_cell.length_c   1.000
_cell.angle_alpha   90.00
_cell.angle_beta   90.00
_cell.angle_gamma   90.00
#
_symmetry.space_group_name_H-M   'P 1'
#
loop_
_entity.id
_entity.type
_entity.pdbx_description
1 polymer ?
#
loop_
_entity_poly.entity_id
_entity_poly.type
_entity_poly.pdbx_seq_one_letter_code
_entity_poly.pdbx_strand_id
1 'polypeptide(L)'
;MWKDFAVKLTPLPTPGGERGVQKYLHFVKVGACAGDEACYTYMLDWMAHAVQNQWAKPEVAIILFGGQRDGKGVVIREFAQLFGKHFQQVAHSRHFTGHFNAMLSDCILLFIHEAVNNPRDAHIVMWPIENADRRVHLMKVSSLFNRNYVFFKELCNSMDEGGREYLVHILQIK
;
A
#
# COMPACT_ATOMS: atom_id res chain seq x y z
N MET A 1 -3.54 -10.76 17.20
CA MET A 1 -3.60 -11.83 16.20
C MET A 1 -4.54 -11.44 15.07
N TRP A 2 -4.10 -11.56 13.81
CA TRP A 2 -4.93 -11.34 12.60
C TRP A 2 -6.18 -12.21 12.65
N LYS A 3 -7.32 -11.66 12.20
CA LYS A 3 -8.61 -12.38 12.19
C LYS A 3 -9.19 -12.49 10.79
N ASP A 4 -9.25 -11.38 10.05
CA ASP A 4 -9.76 -11.32 8.69
C ASP A 4 -9.40 -9.97 8.04
N PHE A 5 -9.59 -9.85 6.73
CA PHE A 5 -9.57 -8.56 6.03
C PHE A 5 -10.72 -7.66 6.52
N ALA A 6 -10.51 -6.35 6.41
CA ALA A 6 -11.55 -5.38 6.74
C ALA A 6 -12.67 -5.30 5.69
N VAL A 7 -12.46 -5.92 4.53
CA VAL A 7 -13.42 -6.01 3.43
C VAL A 7 -14.04 -7.39 3.37
N LYS A 8 -15.33 -7.46 3.06
CA LYS A 8 -16.05 -8.74 2.96
C LYS A 8 -15.88 -9.30 1.56
N LEU A 9 -15.15 -10.41 1.44
CA LEU A 9 -14.95 -11.06 0.14
C LEU A 9 -16.29 -11.46 -0.48
N THR A 10 -16.55 -10.97 -1.69
CA THR A 10 -17.69 -11.40 -2.50
C THR A 10 -17.23 -12.45 -3.51
N PRO A 11 -18.08 -13.44 -3.85
CA PRO A 11 -17.71 -14.51 -4.78
C PRO A 11 -17.49 -14.04 -6.22
N LEU A 12 -18.03 -12.86 -6.59
CA LEU A 12 -17.84 -12.22 -7.89
C LEU A 12 -17.61 -10.72 -7.71
N PRO A 13 -16.80 -10.08 -8.56
CA PRO A 13 -16.67 -8.62 -8.56
C PRO A 13 -17.97 -7.97 -9.03
N THR A 14 -18.28 -6.80 -8.45
CA THR A 14 -19.28 -5.91 -9.03
C THR A 14 -18.67 -5.21 -10.26
N PRO A 15 -19.49 -4.72 -11.22
CA PRO A 15 -18.97 -3.89 -12.32
C PRO A 15 -18.23 -2.62 -11.86
N GLY A 16 -18.63 -2.06 -10.71
CA GLY A 16 -17.92 -0.95 -10.05
C GLY A 16 -16.55 -1.38 -9.54
N GLY A 17 -16.50 -2.51 -8.83
CA GLY A 17 -15.28 -3.06 -8.25
C GLY A 17 -14.24 -3.49 -9.29
N GLU A 18 -14.67 -4.12 -10.40
CA GLU A 18 -13.77 -4.45 -11.50
C GLU A 18 -13.10 -3.19 -12.07
N ARG A 19 -13.88 -2.13 -12.34
CA ARG A 19 -13.37 -0.85 -12.81
C ARG A 19 -12.43 -0.19 -11.77
N GLY A 20 -12.79 -0.26 -10.49
CA GLY A 20 -11.97 0.26 -9.40
C GLY A 20 -10.59 -0.37 -9.36
N VAL A 21 -10.54 -1.71 -9.36
CA VAL A 21 -9.29 -2.47 -9.42
C VAL A 21 -8.49 -2.15 -10.67
N GLN A 22 -9.12 -2.12 -11.85
CA GLN A 22 -8.42 -1.80 -13.09
C GLN A 22 -7.77 -0.42 -13.02
N LYS A 23 -8.49 0.60 -12.54
CA LYS A 23 -7.94 1.95 -12.31
C LYS A 23 -6.81 1.94 -11.30
N TYR A 24 -6.95 1.17 -10.22
CA TYR A 24 -5.96 1.07 -9.17
C TYR A 24 -4.67 0.43 -9.66
N LEU A 25 -4.75 -0.75 -10.30
CA LEU A 25 -3.60 -1.45 -10.87
C LEU A 25 -2.92 -0.65 -11.99
N HIS A 26 -3.72 0.05 -12.81
CA HIS A 26 -3.18 0.99 -13.79
C HIS A 26 -2.37 2.10 -13.10
N PHE A 27 -2.92 2.72 -12.05
CA PHE A 27 -2.21 3.75 -11.29
C PHE A 27 -0.95 3.21 -10.60
N VAL A 28 -0.98 2.00 -10.04
CA VAL A 28 0.20 1.34 -9.50
C VAL A 28 1.28 1.20 -10.58
N LYS A 29 0.91 0.73 -11.78
CA LYS A 29 1.84 0.55 -12.90
C LYS A 29 2.43 1.86 -13.42
N VAL A 30 1.60 2.77 -13.92
CA VAL A 30 2.08 3.97 -14.64
C VAL A 30 2.35 5.15 -13.71
N GLY A 31 1.75 5.17 -12.52
CA GLY A 31 1.95 6.17 -11.49
C GLY A 31 3.06 5.76 -10.52
N ALA A 32 2.83 4.73 -9.71
CA ALA A 32 3.76 4.34 -8.64
C ALA A 32 5.07 3.75 -9.16
N CYS A 33 5.01 2.94 -10.23
CA CYS A 33 6.16 2.28 -10.83
C CYS A 33 6.68 2.99 -12.09
N ALA A 34 6.10 4.16 -12.44
CA ALA A 34 6.46 4.95 -13.62
C ALA A 34 6.50 4.17 -14.95
N GLY A 35 5.72 3.10 -15.08
CA GLY A 35 5.68 2.23 -16.26
C GLY A 35 6.79 1.17 -16.32
N ASP A 36 7.65 1.07 -15.30
CA ASP A 36 8.65 0.01 -15.19
C ASP A 36 7.97 -1.32 -14.82
N GLU A 37 8.01 -2.29 -15.73
CA GLU A 37 7.37 -3.60 -15.57
C GLU A 37 7.99 -4.44 -14.45
N ALA A 38 9.31 -4.35 -14.24
CA ALA A 38 9.98 -5.11 -13.20
C ALA A 38 9.60 -4.56 -11.82
N CYS A 39 9.57 -3.23 -11.69
CA CYS A 39 9.13 -2.51 -10.51
C CYS A 39 7.64 -2.78 -10.22
N TYR A 40 6.80 -2.78 -11.25
CA TYR A 40 5.37 -3.12 -11.13
C TYR A 40 5.15 -4.56 -10.69
N THR A 41 5.87 -5.51 -11.30
CA THR A 41 5.80 -6.93 -10.94
C THR A 41 6.23 -7.12 -9.49
N TYR A 42 7.36 -6.55 -9.10
CA TYR A 42 7.85 -6.60 -7.72
C TYR A 42 6.84 -6.02 -6.73
N MET A 43 6.26 -4.85 -7.02
CA MET A 43 5.26 -4.23 -6.15
C MET A 43 4.01 -5.10 -6.00
N LEU A 44 3.52 -5.70 -7.09
CA LEU A 44 2.38 -6.60 -7.03
C LEU A 44 2.69 -7.90 -6.27
N ASP A 45 3.87 -8.49 -6.47
CA ASP A 45 4.29 -9.69 -5.74
C ASP A 45 4.42 -9.40 -4.24
N TRP A 46 4.94 -8.22 -3.91
CA TRP A 46 5.04 -7.75 -2.53
C TRP A 46 3.65 -7.53 -1.91
N MET A 47 2.70 -6.94 -2.63
CA MET A 47 1.32 -6.77 -2.18
C MET A 47 0.59 -8.11 -2.02
N ALA A 48 0.80 -9.04 -2.96
CA ALA A 48 0.26 -10.39 -2.92
C ALA A 48 0.81 -11.15 -1.70
N HIS A 49 2.12 -11.08 -1.45
CA HIS A 49 2.73 -11.67 -0.28
C HIS A 49 2.10 -11.16 1.03
N ALA A 50 1.81 -9.86 1.13
CA ALA A 50 1.15 -9.27 2.30
C ALA A 50 -0.27 -9.83 2.54
N VAL A 51 -1.00 -10.09 1.45
CA VAL A 51 -2.36 -10.61 1.46
C VAL A 51 -2.36 -12.13 1.70
N GLN A 52 -1.37 -12.86 1.19
CA GLN A 52 -1.32 -14.32 1.25
C GLN A 52 -0.64 -14.84 2.52
N ASN A 53 0.36 -14.10 3.04
CA ASN A 53 1.23 -14.55 4.13
C ASN A 53 1.26 -13.54 5.28
N GLN A 54 0.12 -13.29 5.93
CA GLN A 54 0.01 -12.25 6.97
C GLN A 54 0.88 -12.51 8.21
N TRP A 55 1.32 -13.77 8.42
CA TRP A 55 2.22 -14.18 9.50
C TRP A 55 3.70 -14.13 9.11
N ALA A 56 4.02 -14.04 7.81
CA ALA A 56 5.40 -13.97 7.33
C ALA A 56 5.78 -12.52 7.09
N LYS A 57 6.78 -12.04 7.83
CA LYS A 57 7.26 -10.66 7.74
C LYS A 57 8.04 -10.50 6.43
N PRO A 58 7.61 -9.63 5.50
CA PRO A 58 8.44 -9.27 4.36
C PRO A 58 9.68 -8.55 4.87
N GLU A 59 10.86 -9.05 4.50
CA GLU A 59 12.14 -8.46 4.92
C GLU A 59 12.46 -7.14 4.21
N VAL A 60 11.60 -6.70 3.29
CA VAL A 60 11.82 -5.51 2.44
C VAL A 60 10.75 -4.45 2.67
N ALA A 61 11.20 -3.23 2.98
CA ALA A 61 10.37 -2.02 2.97
C ALA A 61 10.35 -1.38 1.58
N ILE A 62 9.19 -0.91 1.13
CA ILE A 62 9.03 -0.17 -0.13
C ILE A 62 9.04 1.32 0.17
N ILE A 63 9.85 2.10 -0.53
CA ILE A 63 9.85 3.57 -0.43
C ILE A 63 9.41 4.16 -1.75
N LEU A 64 8.28 4.85 -1.73
CA LEU A 64 7.78 5.63 -2.85
C LEU A 64 8.32 7.06 -2.73
N PHE A 65 9.19 7.48 -3.65
CA PHE A 65 9.70 8.86 -3.68
C PHE A 65 9.29 9.56 -4.97
N GLY A 66 9.05 10.87 -4.92
CA GLY A 66 8.56 11.64 -6.06
C GLY A 66 8.10 13.04 -5.68
N GLY A 67 7.39 13.73 -6.57
CA GLY A 67 6.84 15.05 -6.33
C GLY A 67 5.71 15.07 -5.31
N GLN A 68 5.34 16.27 -4.86
CA GLN A 68 4.17 16.45 -4.00
C GLN A 68 2.90 16.30 -4.84
N ARG A 69 1.91 15.57 -4.30
CA ARG A 69 0.60 15.36 -4.94
C ARG A 69 0.63 14.49 -6.22
N ASP A 70 1.61 13.59 -6.33
CA ASP A 70 1.68 12.53 -7.35
C ASP A 70 0.89 11.27 -6.99
N GLY A 71 0.18 11.27 -5.86
CA GLY A 71 -0.70 10.18 -5.46
C GLY A 71 -0.05 9.05 -4.65
N LYS A 72 1.19 9.21 -4.17
CA LYS A 72 1.86 8.24 -3.27
C LYS A 72 0.96 7.75 -2.13
N GLY A 73 0.34 8.68 -1.40
CA GLY A 73 -0.57 8.34 -0.29
C GLY A 73 -1.86 7.65 -0.74
N VAL A 74 -2.30 7.82 -2.00
CA VAL A 74 -3.48 7.13 -2.53
C VAL A 74 -3.16 5.65 -2.74
N VAL A 75 -2.02 5.33 -3.38
CA VAL A 75 -1.58 3.93 -3.58
C VAL A 75 -1.64 3.16 -2.27
N ILE A 76 -1.07 3.77 -1.23
CA ILE A 76 -0.88 3.16 0.08
C ILE A 76 -2.21 3.05 0.81
N ARG A 77 -3.02 4.12 0.83
CA ARG A 77 -4.30 4.12 1.54
C ARG A 77 -5.27 3.09 0.97
N GLU A 78 -5.39 2.98 -0.35
CA GLU A 78 -6.33 2.00 -0.94
C GLU A 78 -5.94 0.56 -0.62
N PHE A 79 -4.63 0.26 -0.61
CA PHE A 79 -4.15 -1.06 -0.17
C PHE A 79 -4.27 -1.26 1.35
N ALA A 80 -3.99 -0.23 2.14
CA ALA A 80 -4.02 -0.27 3.59
C ALA A 80 -5.42 -0.55 4.15
N GLN A 81 -6.45 -0.04 3.47
CA GLN A 81 -7.84 -0.27 3.86
C GLN A 81 -8.22 -1.75 3.88
N LEU A 82 -7.49 -2.63 3.18
CA LEU A 82 -7.70 -4.07 3.24
C LEU A 82 -7.46 -4.64 4.66
N PHE A 83 -6.55 -4.04 5.42
CA PHE A 83 -6.10 -4.55 6.72
C PHE A 83 -6.84 -3.92 7.91
N GLY A 84 -7.61 -2.84 7.69
CA GLY A 84 -8.40 -2.16 8.72
C GLY A 84 -7.59 -1.83 9.98
N LYS A 85 -7.98 -2.37 11.13
CA LYS A 85 -7.30 -2.15 12.42
C LYS A 85 -5.85 -2.64 12.48
N HIS A 86 -5.45 -3.52 11.54
CA HIS A 86 -4.10 -4.04 11.43
C HIS A 86 -3.19 -3.14 10.57
N PHE A 87 -3.73 -2.03 10.04
CA PHE A 87 -2.95 -0.97 9.43
C PHE A 87 -2.72 0.18 10.42
N GLN A 88 -1.52 0.76 10.39
CA GLN A 88 -1.18 1.97 11.15
C GLN A 88 -0.50 3.00 10.24
N GLN A 89 -0.84 4.27 10.44
CA GLN A 89 -0.20 5.39 9.75
C GLN A 89 0.52 6.28 10.77
N VAL A 90 1.77 6.60 10.49
CA VAL A 90 2.61 7.47 11.31
C VAL A 90 3.12 8.63 10.45
N ALA A 91 3.04 9.85 10.99
CA ALA A 91 3.50 11.03 10.27
C ALA A 91 5.04 11.06 10.11
N HIS A 92 5.77 10.81 11.20
CA HIS A 92 7.24 10.92 11.24
C HIS A 92 7.92 9.70 11.86
N SER A 93 9.08 9.32 11.30
CA SER A 93 9.92 8.23 11.84
C SER A 93 10.56 8.51 13.20
N ARG A 94 10.51 9.75 13.68
CA ARG A 94 11.06 10.12 15.00
C ARG A 94 10.17 9.69 16.17
N HIS A 95 8.94 9.24 15.90
CA HIS A 95 8.02 8.75 16.94
C HIS A 95 8.30 7.30 17.38
N PHE A 96 9.38 6.68 16.89
CA PHE A 96 9.75 5.28 17.14
C PHE A 96 10.55 5.15 18.46
N THR A 97 9.95 5.50 19.60
CA THR A 97 10.56 5.30 20.93
C THR A 97 9.75 4.31 21.78
N GLY A 98 10.45 3.33 22.39
CA GLY A 98 10.11 2.47 23.55
C GLY A 98 8.69 1.91 23.75
N HIS A 99 7.65 2.74 23.72
CA HIS A 99 6.25 2.38 24.00
C HIS A 99 5.49 1.79 22.80
N PHE A 100 6.09 1.78 21.60
CA PHE A 100 5.43 1.43 20.34
C PHE A 100 5.30 -0.09 20.08
N ASN A 101 6.06 -0.94 20.77
CA ASN A 101 6.04 -2.40 20.55
C ASN A 101 4.65 -3.02 20.78
N ALA A 102 3.85 -2.47 21.70
CA ALA A 102 2.49 -2.95 21.96
C ALA A 102 1.47 -2.51 20.88
N MET A 103 1.70 -1.39 20.20
CA MET A 103 0.83 -0.94 19.09
C MET A 103 1.13 -1.71 17.80
N LEU A 104 2.39 -2.11 17.63
CA LEU A 104 2.88 -2.83 16.46
C LEU A 104 2.62 -4.33 16.54
N SER A 105 2.36 -4.89 17.72
CA SER A 105 2.15 -6.34 17.89
C SER A 105 0.97 -6.90 17.11
N ASP A 106 0.04 -6.04 16.67
CA ASP A 106 -1.09 -6.40 15.82
C ASP A 106 -1.06 -5.73 14.42
N CYS A 107 0.03 -5.05 14.06
CA CYS A 107 0.11 -4.20 12.86
C CYS A 107 0.80 -4.92 11.67
N ILE A 108 0.04 -5.28 10.64
CA ILE A 108 0.55 -5.92 9.40
C ILE A 108 1.08 -4.89 8.40
N LEU A 109 0.57 -3.66 8.42
CA LEU A 109 1.01 -2.63 7.48
C LEU A 109 1.22 -1.32 8.23
N LEU A 110 2.43 -0.78 8.13
CA LEU A 110 2.84 0.50 8.70
C LEU A 110 3.20 1.47 7.59
N PHE A 111 2.44 2.54 7.47
CA PHE A 111 2.76 3.63 6.57
C PHE A 111 3.47 4.76 7.32
N ILE A 112 4.61 5.21 6.82
CA ILE A 112 5.34 6.36 7.35
C ILE A 112 5.40 7.45 6.29
N HIS A 113 4.73 8.57 6.53
CA HIS A 113 4.60 9.64 5.54
C HIS A 113 5.92 10.39 5.30
N GLU A 114 6.74 10.60 6.34
CA GLU A 114 8.02 11.31 6.27
C GLU A 114 9.10 10.56 7.09
N ALA A 115 9.59 9.42 6.57
CA ALA A 115 10.48 8.56 7.35
C ALA A 115 11.96 8.94 7.29
N VAL A 116 12.37 9.77 6.33
CA VAL A 116 13.77 10.19 6.13
C VAL A 116 13.83 11.72 6.18
N ASN A 117 14.98 12.29 6.52
CA ASN A 117 15.23 13.75 6.56
C ASN A 117 15.02 14.48 5.20
N ASN A 118 14.38 13.82 4.23
CA ASN A 118 13.88 14.39 2.99
C ASN A 118 12.34 14.37 3.00
N PRO A 119 11.66 15.53 3.09
CA PRO A 119 10.21 15.63 3.23
C PRO A 119 9.39 15.24 1.98
N ARG A 120 10.01 14.57 0.99
CA ARG A 120 9.41 14.22 -0.30
C ARG A 120 9.12 12.72 -0.48
N ASP A 121 9.56 11.89 0.47
CA ASP A 121 9.57 10.44 0.35
C ASP A 121 8.51 9.82 1.27
N ALA A 122 7.63 9.00 0.70
CA ALA A 122 6.62 8.23 1.41
C ALA A 122 7.10 6.78 1.57
N HIS A 123 7.01 6.22 2.78
CA HIS A 123 7.59 4.91 3.09
C HIS A 123 6.50 3.92 3.47
N ILE A 124 6.47 2.77 2.82
CA ILE A 124 5.62 1.64 3.16
C ILE A 124 6.48 0.60 3.88
N VAL A 125 6.08 0.23 5.10
CA VAL A 125 6.77 -0.74 5.96
C VAL A 125 5.77 -1.82 6.34
N MET A 126 5.97 -3.08 5.97
CA MET A 126 4.99 -4.15 6.23
C MET A 126 5.19 -4.95 7.52
N TRP A 127 6.09 -4.52 8.39
CA TRP A 127 6.16 -4.90 9.79
C TRP A 127 7.39 -4.15 10.36
N PRO A 128 7.41 -3.74 11.63
CA PRO A 128 8.65 -3.30 12.27
C PRO A 128 9.60 -4.49 12.36
N ILE A 129 10.52 -4.58 11.39
CA ILE A 129 11.55 -5.61 11.36
C ILE A 129 12.36 -5.48 12.65
N GLU A 130 12.30 -6.54 13.47
CA GLU A 130 12.90 -6.59 14.81
C GLU A 130 14.44 -6.63 14.77
N ASN A 131 15.05 -6.80 13.59
CA ASN A 131 16.50 -6.95 13.42
C ASN A 131 17.09 -5.96 12.41
N ALA A 132 18.37 -5.63 12.62
CA ALA A 132 19.09 -4.49 12.05
C ALA A 132 19.30 -4.49 10.52
N ASP A 133 18.94 -5.56 9.80
CA ASP A 133 19.08 -5.64 8.33
C ASP A 133 17.83 -5.12 7.62
N ARG A 134 17.76 -3.79 7.44
CA ARG A 134 16.70 -3.14 6.66
C ARG A 134 17.02 -3.27 5.17
N ARG A 135 16.37 -4.20 4.46
CA ARG A 135 16.35 -4.14 2.98
C ARG A 135 15.28 -3.16 2.53
N VAL A 136 15.65 -2.29 1.60
CA VAL A 136 14.80 -1.20 1.13
C VAL A 136 14.74 -1.24 -0.38
N HIS A 137 13.54 -1.22 -0.94
CA HIS A 137 13.31 -1.05 -2.37
C HIS A 137 12.81 0.37 -2.66
N LEU A 138 13.62 1.15 -3.34
CA LEU A 138 13.30 2.53 -3.72
C LEU A 138 12.55 2.54 -5.06
N MET A 139 11.38 3.15 -5.09
CA MET A 139 10.52 3.27 -6.27
C MET A 139 10.22 4.73 -6.57
N LYS A 140 10.60 5.18 -7.78
CA LYS A 140 10.35 6.54 -8.25
C LYS A 140 8.94 6.64 -8.81
N VAL A 141 8.12 7.48 -8.18
CA VAL A 141 6.76 7.77 -8.62
C VAL A 141 6.79 8.77 -9.77
N SER A 142 5.97 8.50 -10.79
CA SER A 142 5.75 9.37 -11.93
C SER A 142 4.92 10.60 -11.57
N SER A 143 5.24 11.74 -12.17
CA SER A 143 4.45 12.97 -12.06
C SER A 143 3.21 12.97 -12.97
N LEU A 144 2.91 11.87 -13.66
CA LEU A 144 1.80 11.76 -14.61
C LEU A 144 0.44 12.12 -14.00
N PHE A 145 0.23 11.78 -12.72
CA PHE A 145 -1.01 12.06 -11.99
C PHE A 145 -0.90 13.28 -11.07
N ASN A 146 0.11 14.14 -11.27
CA ASN A 146 0.32 15.31 -10.42
C ASN A 146 -0.95 16.16 -10.35
N ARG A 147 -1.48 16.37 -9.14
CA ARG A 147 -2.70 17.16 -8.89
C ARG A 147 -3.91 16.70 -9.71
N ASN A 148 -3.95 15.43 -10.15
CA ASN A 148 -5.09 14.88 -10.87
C ASN A 148 -6.21 14.46 -9.90
N TYR A 149 -6.85 15.46 -9.28
CA TYR A 149 -7.88 15.24 -8.26
C TYR A 149 -9.11 14.50 -8.81
N VAL A 150 -9.43 14.70 -10.09
CA VAL A 150 -10.56 14.02 -10.76
C VAL A 150 -10.30 12.53 -10.82
N PHE A 151 -9.13 12.12 -11.35
CA PHE A 151 -8.73 10.73 -11.40
C PHE A 151 -8.75 10.07 -10.02
N PHE A 152 -8.15 10.71 -9.01
CA PHE A 152 -8.09 10.13 -7.66
C PHE A 152 -9.45 10.04 -6.99
N LYS A 153 -10.34 11.02 -7.21
CA LYS A 153 -11.72 10.96 -6.70
C LYS A 153 -12.49 9.81 -7.32
N GLU A 154 -12.40 9.65 -8.64
CA GLU A 154 -13.05 8.54 -9.32
C GLU A 154 -12.48 7.18 -8.91
N LEU A 155 -11.15 7.09 -8.76
CA LEU A 155 -10.48 5.88 -8.28
C LEU A 155 -11.03 5.49 -6.90
N CYS A 156 -11.02 6.41 -5.93
CA CYS A 156 -11.53 6.14 -4.59
C CYS A 156 -13.00 5.70 -4.62
N ASN A 157 -13.85 6.41 -5.37
CA ASN A 157 -15.27 6.05 -5.49
C ASN A 157 -15.44 4.63 -6.07
N SER A 158 -14.72 4.29 -7.14
CA SER A 158 -14.80 2.94 -7.73
C SER A 158 -14.20 1.86 -6.82
N MET A 159 -13.23 2.20 -5.98
CA MET A 159 -12.71 1.28 -4.95
C MET A 159 -13.73 1.05 -3.82
N ASP A 160 -14.54 2.06 -3.47
CA ASP A 160 -15.66 1.95 -2.53
C ASP A 160 -16.83 1.11 -3.06
N GLU A 161 -16.97 1.00 -4.39
CA GLU A 161 -18.01 0.21 -5.07
C GLU A 161 -17.70 -1.30 -5.18
N GLY A 162 -16.85 -1.85 -4.30
CA GLY A 162 -16.47 -3.27 -4.32
C GLY A 162 -15.07 -3.55 -4.88
N GLY A 163 -14.26 -2.51 -5.13
CA GLY A 163 -12.93 -2.67 -5.72
C GLY A 163 -11.91 -3.26 -4.75
N ARG A 164 -12.05 -3.00 -3.45
CA ARG A 164 -11.13 -3.54 -2.45
C ARG A 164 -11.33 -5.03 -2.23
N GLU A 165 -12.57 -5.48 -2.21
CA GLU A 165 -12.98 -6.89 -2.17
C GLU A 165 -12.36 -7.64 -3.36
N TYR A 166 -12.50 -7.06 -4.55
CA TYR A 166 -11.95 -7.68 -5.75
C TYR A 166 -10.42 -7.62 -5.80
N LEU A 167 -9.80 -6.57 -5.26
CA LEU A 167 -8.34 -6.47 -5.15
C LEU A 167 -7.78 -7.61 -4.29
N VAL A 168 -8.41 -7.91 -3.15
CA VAL A 168 -7.99 -9.06 -2.31
C VAL A 168 -8.08 -10.36 -3.10
N HIS A 169 -9.17 -10.59 -3.85
CA HIS A 169 -9.32 -11.78 -4.66
C HIS A 169 -8.17 -11.95 -5.67
N ILE A 170 -7.82 -10.89 -6.40
CA ILE A 170 -6.70 -10.90 -7.35
C ILE A 170 -5.37 -11.20 -6.67
N LEU A 171 -5.12 -10.55 -5.52
CA LEU A 171 -3.89 -10.74 -4.77
C LEU A 171 -3.82 -12.11 -4.10
N GLN A 172 -4.93 -12.82 -3.89
CA GLN A 172 -4.96 -14.20 -3.38
C GLN A 172 -4.64 -15.25 -4.44
N ILE A 173 -4.92 -14.98 -5.72
CA ILE A 173 -4.75 -15.95 -6.83
C ILE A 173 -3.49 -15.73 -7.67
N LYS A 174 -2.78 -14.63 -7.45
CA LYS A 174 -1.53 -14.30 -8.13
C LYS A 174 -0.37 -15.13 -7.57
#